data_AF-A0A0H3NXI3-F1
#
_entry.id   AF-A0A0H3NXI3-F1
#
_cell.length_a   1.000
_cell.length_b   1.000
_cell.length_c   1.000
_cell.angle_alpha   90.00
_cell.angle_beta   90.00
_cell.angle_gamma   90.00
#
_symmetry.space_group_name_H-M   'P 1'
#
loop_
_entity.id
_entity.type
_entity.pdbx_description
1 polymer ?
#
loop_
_entity_poly.entity_id
_entity_poly.type
_entity_poly.pdbx_seq_one_letter_code
_entity_poly.pdbx_strand_id
1 'polypeptide(L)' 'MRQWGEEHLFSAGEKHSILVDNLSGKPISKLAVSSPQGGSWMPMIVIEKK' A
#
# COMPACT_ATOMS: atom_id res chain seq x y z
N MET A 1 5.10 5.00 2.54
CA MET A 1 5.03 6.10 1.54
C MET A 1 5.35 5.62 0.12
N ARG A 2 6.27 4.67 -0.08
CA ARG A 2 6.57 4.10 -1.41
C ARG A 2 5.35 3.58 -2.18
N GLN A 3 4.54 2.71 -1.57
CA GLN A 3 3.35 2.14 -2.22
C GLN A 3 2.32 3.21 -2.62
N TRP A 4 2.22 4.32 -1.85
CA TRP A 4 1.37 5.45 -2.24
C TRP A 4 1.90 6.13 -3.52
N GLY A 5 3.22 6.31 -3.61
CA GLY A 5 3.86 6.87 -4.81
C GLY A 5 3.67 6.01 -6.05
N GLU A 6 3.77 4.68 -5.92
CA GLU A 6 3.49 3.72 -7.01
C GLU A 6 2.06 3.86 -7.57
N GLU A 7 1.11 4.34 -6.78
CA GLU A 7 -0.30 4.51 -7.19
C GLU A 7 -0.63 5.91 -7.76
N HIS A 8 0.13 6.95 -7.39
CA HIS A 8 -0.29 8.34 -7.63
C HIS A 8 0.75 9.18 -8.39
N LEU A 9 1.98 8.72 -8.54
CA LEU A 9 3.08 9.51 -9.13
C LEU A 9 3.45 9.07 -10.55
N PHE A 10 2.77 8.07 -11.11
CA PHE A 10 3.06 7.53 -12.43
C PHE A 10 1.81 7.52 -13.31
N SER A 11 2.00 7.74 -14.61
CA SER A 11 0.93 7.63 -15.59
C SER A 11 0.58 6.17 -15.87
N ALA A 12 -0.61 5.93 -16.42
CA ALA A 12 -1.00 4.58 -16.83
C ALA A 12 -0.03 4.00 -17.86
N GLY A 13 0.56 2.84 -17.56
CA GLY A 13 1.53 2.16 -18.43
C GLY A 13 2.96 2.71 -18.37
N GLU A 14 3.22 3.74 -17.56
CA GLU A 14 4.57 4.23 -17.30
C GLU A 14 5.36 3.17 -16.54
N LYS A 15 6.59 2.89 -16.97
CA LYS A 15 7.44 1.92 -16.27
C LYS A 15 7.96 2.52 -14.98
N HIS A 16 7.70 1.85 -13.86
CA HIS A 16 8.24 2.22 -12.57
C HIS A 16 8.69 0.99 -11.80
N SER A 17 9.55 1.20 -10.81
CA SER A 17 9.97 0.14 -9.90
C SER A 17 8.82 -0.20 -8.94
N ILE A 18 8.65 -1.49 -8.67
CA ILE A 18 7.67 -2.01 -7.69
C ILE A 18 8.39 -2.65 -6.50
N LEU A 19 7.73 -2.65 -5.35
CA LEU A 19 8.25 -3.33 -4.16
C LEU A 19 7.93 -4.83 -4.20
N VAL A 20 8.97 -5.67 -4.07
CA VAL A 20 8.84 -7.14 -4.10
C VAL A 20 9.43 -7.79 -2.85
N ASP A 21 8.91 -8.95 -2.50
CA ASP A 21 9.47 -9.84 -1.48
C ASP A 21 10.75 -10.51 -2.00
N ASN A 22 11.81 -10.51 -1.20
CA ASN A 22 13.12 -11.00 -1.64
C ASN A 22 13.16 -12.51 -1.89
N LEU A 23 12.35 -13.29 -1.16
CA LEU A 23 12.36 -14.75 -1.29
C LEU A 23 11.56 -15.22 -2.51
N SER A 24 10.38 -14.64 -2.72
CA SER A 24 9.45 -15.05 -3.76
C SER A 24 9.55 -14.22 -5.04
N GLY A 25 10.16 -13.04 -5.00
CA GLY A 25 10.16 -12.06 -6.08
C GLY A 25 8.78 -11.47 -6.38
N LYS A 26 7.77 -11.75 -5.55
CA LYS A 26 6.39 -11.32 -5.78
C LYS A 26 6.15 -9.93 -5.22
N PRO A 27 5.24 -9.14 -5.82
CA PRO A 27 4.85 -7.84 -5.28
C PRO A 27 4.38 -7.96 -3.82
N ILE A 28 4.82 -7.03 -2.97
CA ILE A 28 4.35 -6.96 -1.58
C ILE A 28 2.93 -6.41 -1.57
N SER A 29 2.05 -7.05 -0.80
CA SER A 29 0.67 -6.58 -0.58
C SER A 29 0.62 -5.14 -0.10
N LYS A 30 -0.43 -4.41 -0.47
CA LYS A 30 -0.65 -3.04 0.03
C LYS A 30 -0.70 -3.04 1.54
N LEU A 31 -0.08 -2.03 2.14
CA LEU A 31 -0.20 -1.78 3.58
C LEU A 31 -1.67 -1.59 3.96
N ALA A 32 -2.10 -2.33 4.98
CA ALA A 32 -3.43 -2.23 5.56
C ALA A 32 -3.34 -1.68 6.98
N VAL A 33 -4.35 -0.90 7.38
CA VAL A 33 -4.50 -0.45 8.76
C VAL A 33 -5.11 -1.58 9.57
N SER A 34 -4.52 -1.90 10.71
CA SER A 34 -5.06 -2.91 11.62
C SER A 34 -5.38 -2.31 12.99
N SER A 35 -6.31 -2.94 13.71
CA SER A 35 -6.49 -2.65 15.13
C SER A 35 -5.32 -3.23 15.93
N PRO A 36 -5.10 -2.74 17.16
CA PRO A 36 -4.11 -3.34 18.07
C PRO A 36 -4.35 -4.84 18.33
N GLN A 37 -5.57 -5.33 18.16
CA GLN A 37 -5.92 -6.76 18.29
C GLN A 37 -5.69 -7.58 17.00
N GLY A 38 -5.11 -6.98 15.96
CA GLY A 38 -4.72 -7.69 14.73
C GLY A 38 -5.80 -7.86 13.68
N GLY A 39 -6.95 -7.18 13.81
CA GLY A 39 -7.98 -7.17 12.77
C GLY A 39 -7.63 -6.18 11.66
N SER A 40 -7.59 -6.64 10.41
CA SER A 40 -7.45 -5.76 9.24
C SER A 40 -8.72 -4.94 9.07
N TRP A 41 -8.60 -3.61 9.13
CA TRP A 41 -9.70 -2.71 8.78
C TRP A 41 -9.49 -2.29 7.34
N MET A 42 -10.48 -2.56 6.49
CA MET A 42 -10.63 -1.79 5.25
C MET A 42 -11.12 -0.40 5.67
N PRO A 43 -10.31 0.66 5.62
CA PRO A 43 -10.79 1.96 6.00
C PRO A 43 -11.63 2.48 4.82
N MET A 44 -12.96 2.40 4.93
CA MET A 44 -13.82 3.17 4.04
C MET A 44 -13.80 4.67 4.43
N ILE A 45 -13.40 5.00 5.66
CA ILE A 45 -13.24 6.37 6.15
C ILE A 45 -12.07 6.42 7.14
N VAL A 46 -10.98 7.09 6.75
CA VAL A 46 -10.01 7.62 7.73
C VAL A 46 -10.61 8.91 8.26
N ILE A 47 -11.02 8.93 9.53
CA ILE A 47 -11.48 10.17 10.17
C ILE A 47 -10.22 10.97 10.51
N GLU A 48 -9.94 12.01 9.73
CA GLU A 48 -8.90 13.00 10.05
C GLU A 48 -9.36 13.78 11.29
N LYS A 49 -8.65 13.63 12.41
CA LYS A 49 -8.87 14.46 13.61
C LYS A 49 -8.17 15.81 13.38
N LYS A 50 -8.97 16.86 13.20
CA LYS A 50 -8.54 18.27 13.30
C LYS A 50 -8.01 18.61 14.69
#